data_AF-A0A6J1WZK2-F1
#
_entry.id   AF-A0A6J1WZK2-F1
#
_cell.length_a   1.000
_cell.length_b   1.000
_cell.length_c   1.000
_cell.angle_alpha   90.00
_cell.angle_beta   90.00
_cell.angle_gamma   90.00
#
_symmetry.space_group_name_H-M   'P 1'
#
loop_
_entity.id
_entity.type
_entity.pdbx_description
1 polymer ?
#
loop_
_entity_poly.entity_id
_entity_poly.type
_entity_poly.pdbx_seq_one_letter_code
_entity_poly.pdbx_strand_id
1 'polypeptide(L)'
;MDPVGHNKYEKGEQPLFFTLEILGNLLRELGAIWWEVRSGRNGDEALQSAEQQAGGVAALLREILRAFVTAARALSYTPERVSRYVWSGAQEAWSPWVQPAPAVAWLLPARADAAADHYGDMLARFVATLRLLCDDFPDMEEHLLGQVWEWTIQIYMSVHSAQGAQECRLQMSALLSALSRLHWKRHQWFRGQHLHAALQICRSTDREVTAWCSATLSGTRADTWVRDVTAGGDDLAHRLAALLSLFTAATMPYSAQQLEAACQLPWWYLSEATLEEALDNYFIEHYDPMLPYHDAPQFR
;
A
#
# COMPACT_ATOMS: atom_id res chain seq x y z
N MET A 1 55.13 40.11 -21.07
CA MET A 1 55.36 38.75 -21.59
C MET A 1 55.62 37.90 -20.37
N ASP A 2 54.53 37.45 -19.75
CA ASP A 2 54.53 36.68 -18.51
C ASP A 2 54.57 35.17 -18.79
N PRO A 3 55.08 34.37 -17.84
CA PRO A 3 55.53 33.01 -18.09
C PRO A 3 54.39 31.98 -18.00
N VAL A 4 54.58 30.89 -18.74
CA VAL A 4 53.75 29.68 -18.75
C VAL A 4 53.79 29.01 -17.37
N GLY A 5 52.72 29.18 -16.61
CA GLY A 5 52.45 28.40 -15.40
C GLY A 5 51.83 27.06 -15.78
N HIS A 6 52.62 25.98 -15.67
CA HIS A 6 52.10 24.62 -15.59
C HIS A 6 51.38 24.43 -14.24
N ASN A 7 50.08 24.73 -14.21
CA ASN A 7 49.22 24.24 -13.13
C ASN A 7 48.78 22.81 -13.46
N LYS A 8 49.29 21.90 -12.64
CA LYS A 8 48.79 20.53 -12.48
C LYS A 8 47.28 20.61 -12.25
N TYR A 9 46.51 19.99 -13.13
CA TYR A 9 45.14 19.62 -12.81
C TYR A 9 45.21 18.54 -11.73
N GLU A 10 45.10 18.97 -10.47
CA GLU A 10 44.70 18.09 -9.39
C GLU A 10 43.38 17.45 -9.82
N LYS A 11 43.39 16.11 -9.97
CA LYS A 11 42.19 15.29 -9.98
C LYS A 11 41.48 15.56 -8.65
N GLY A 12 40.61 16.55 -8.65
CA GLY A 12 39.60 16.69 -7.60
C GLY A 12 38.82 15.39 -7.60
N GLU A 13 39.00 14.60 -6.54
CA GLU A 13 38.00 13.64 -6.11
C GLU A 13 36.70 14.45 -5.95
N GLN A 14 35.84 14.38 -6.97
CA GLN A 14 34.47 14.82 -6.77
C GLN A 14 33.94 13.91 -5.66
N PRO A 15 33.45 14.47 -4.54
CA PRO A 15 32.79 13.65 -3.55
C PRO A 15 31.70 12.89 -4.29
N LEU A 16 31.66 11.56 -4.14
CA LEU A 16 30.56 10.73 -4.59
C LEU A 16 29.30 11.29 -3.93
N PHE A 17 28.63 12.23 -4.60
CA PHE A 17 27.30 12.66 -4.23
C PHE A 17 26.41 11.45 -4.52
N PHE A 18 26.18 10.63 -3.49
CA PHE A 18 25.14 9.61 -3.53
C PHE A 18 23.82 10.34 -3.75
N THR A 19 23.38 10.38 -5.01
CA THR A 19 22.09 10.94 -5.36
C THR A 19 21.00 9.95 -4.96
N LEU A 20 19.81 10.49 -4.71
CA LEU A 20 18.62 9.73 -4.34
C LEU A 20 18.28 8.64 -5.39
N GLU A 21 18.67 8.87 -6.64
CA GLU A 21 18.52 7.95 -7.77
C GLU A 21 19.45 6.75 -7.68
N ILE A 22 20.70 6.92 -7.23
CA ILE A 22 21.68 5.83 -7.11
C ILE A 22 21.26 4.85 -6.03
N LEU A 23 20.82 5.34 -4.87
CA LEU A 23 20.31 4.49 -3.79
C LEU A 23 19.00 3.78 -4.17
N GLY A 24 18.12 4.49 -4.89
CA GLY A 24 16.92 3.89 -5.48
C GLY A 24 17.28 2.72 -6.40
N ASN A 25 18.19 2.95 -7.36
CA ASN A 25 18.65 1.92 -8.30
C ASN A 25 19.31 0.72 -7.62
N LEU A 26 20.09 0.93 -6.55
CA LEU A 26 20.69 -0.16 -5.77
C LEU A 26 19.60 -1.07 -5.16
N LEU A 27 18.53 -0.50 -4.62
CA LEU A 27 17.40 -1.27 -4.09
C LEU A 27 16.70 -2.07 -5.19
N ARG A 28 16.57 -1.48 -6.39
CA ARG A 28 16.04 -2.18 -7.57
C ARG A 28 16.91 -3.37 -7.95
N GLU A 29 18.22 -3.17 -8.02
CA GLU A 29 19.18 -4.21 -8.38
C GLU A 29 19.17 -5.36 -7.37
N LEU A 30 19.11 -5.06 -6.07
CA LEU A 30 18.98 -6.08 -5.03
C LEU A 30 17.66 -6.85 -5.17
N GLY A 31 16.55 -6.14 -5.38
CA GLY A 31 15.25 -6.75 -5.65
C GLY A 31 15.27 -7.65 -6.88
N ALA A 32 15.88 -7.18 -7.97
CA ALA A 32 15.98 -7.90 -9.24
C ALA A 32 16.78 -9.20 -9.09
N ILE A 33 17.92 -9.19 -8.37
CA ILE A 33 18.70 -10.40 -8.11
C ILE A 33 17.83 -11.46 -7.41
N TRP A 34 17.10 -11.07 -6.37
CA TRP A 34 16.24 -12.01 -5.64
C TRP A 34 15.00 -12.42 -6.44
N TRP A 35 14.51 -11.55 -7.32
CA TRP A 35 13.43 -11.86 -8.24
C TRP A 35 13.88 -12.86 -9.32
N GLU A 36 15.12 -12.76 -9.80
CA GLU A 36 15.75 -13.75 -10.68
C GLU A 36 15.93 -15.09 -9.95
N VAL A 37 16.37 -15.09 -8.68
CA VAL A 37 16.44 -16.31 -7.87
C VAL A 37 15.05 -16.94 -7.70
N ARG A 38 14.02 -16.12 -7.49
CA ARG A 38 12.62 -16.56 -7.35
C ARG A 38 12.02 -17.12 -8.63
N SER A 39 12.31 -16.50 -9.77
CA SER A 39 11.75 -16.85 -11.09
C SER A 39 12.58 -17.88 -11.85
N GLY A 40 13.85 -18.04 -11.48
CA GLY A 40 14.74 -19.07 -11.99
C GLY A 40 14.26 -20.47 -11.59
N ARG A 41 14.27 -21.41 -12.54
CA ARG A 41 14.00 -22.84 -12.34
C ARG A 41 15.13 -23.54 -11.57
N ASN A 42 15.54 -23.00 -10.44
CA ASN A 42 16.65 -23.54 -9.68
C ASN A 42 16.12 -24.59 -8.69
N GLY A 43 16.82 -25.74 -8.61
CA GLY A 43 16.44 -26.85 -7.74
C GLY A 43 16.44 -26.49 -6.25
N ASP A 44 16.03 -27.45 -5.42
CA ASP A 44 15.80 -27.28 -3.97
C ASP A 44 16.97 -26.62 -3.21
N GLU A 45 18.22 -26.79 -3.66
CA GLU A 45 19.42 -26.19 -3.04
C GLU A 45 19.43 -24.65 -3.10
N ALA A 46 18.94 -24.05 -4.19
CA ALA A 46 18.91 -22.58 -4.32
C ALA A 46 17.85 -21.96 -3.41
N LEU A 47 16.71 -22.64 -3.24
CA LEU A 47 15.66 -22.23 -2.31
C LEU A 47 16.13 -22.34 -0.86
N GLN A 48 16.81 -23.43 -0.49
CA GLN A 48 17.39 -23.59 0.84
C GLN A 48 18.45 -22.51 1.15
N SER A 49 19.28 -22.15 0.17
CA SER A 49 20.25 -21.06 0.32
C SER A 49 19.56 -19.70 0.52
N ALA A 50 18.48 -19.43 -0.23
CA ALA A 50 17.69 -18.21 -0.07
C ALA A 50 17.02 -18.14 1.32
N GLU A 51 16.44 -19.25 1.80
CA GLU A 51 15.86 -19.37 3.15
C GLU A 51 16.89 -19.02 4.24
N GLN A 52 18.11 -19.54 4.13
CA GLN A 52 19.20 -19.27 5.10
C GLN A 52 19.66 -17.81 5.10
N GLN A 53 19.62 -17.14 3.94
CA GLN A 53 20.09 -15.76 3.78
C GLN A 53 19.01 -14.71 4.10
N ALA A 54 17.73 -15.10 4.15
CA ALA A 54 16.58 -14.20 4.30
C ALA A 54 16.73 -13.19 5.44
N GLY A 55 17.15 -13.64 6.62
CA GLY A 55 17.33 -12.77 7.78
C GLY A 55 18.42 -11.70 7.61
N GLY A 56 19.54 -12.07 6.96
CA GLY A 56 20.64 -11.14 6.66
C GLY A 56 20.25 -10.12 5.58
N VAL A 57 19.54 -10.58 4.55
CA VAL A 57 18.99 -9.71 3.50
C VAL A 57 18.00 -8.70 4.10
N ALA A 58 17.07 -9.15 4.93
CA ALA A 58 16.11 -8.28 5.59
C ALA A 58 16.78 -7.18 6.44
N ALA A 59 17.85 -7.53 7.18
CA ALA A 59 18.61 -6.57 7.95
C ALA A 59 19.29 -5.53 7.04
N LEU A 60 19.92 -5.97 5.95
CA LEU A 60 20.56 -5.08 4.98
C LEU A 60 19.54 -4.13 4.32
N LEU A 61 18.42 -4.65 3.84
CA LEU A 61 17.36 -3.86 3.20
C LEU A 61 16.81 -2.78 4.14
N ARG A 62 16.62 -3.13 5.42
CA ARG A 62 16.18 -2.18 6.44
C ARG A 62 17.17 -1.04 6.61
N GLU A 63 18.46 -1.35 6.78
CA GLU A 63 19.48 -0.30 6.98
C GLU A 63 19.66 0.59 5.73
N ILE A 64 19.55 0.02 4.52
CA ILE A 64 19.61 0.81 3.27
C ILE A 64 18.41 1.77 3.18
N LEU A 65 17.18 1.29 3.42
CA LEU A 65 15.98 2.15 3.41
C LEU A 65 16.05 3.23 4.49
N ARG A 66 16.61 2.90 5.67
CA ARG A 66 16.79 3.86 6.76
C ARG A 66 17.82 4.94 6.41
N ALA A 67 18.97 4.54 5.87
CA ALA A 67 19.99 5.46 5.39
C ALA A 67 19.44 6.37 4.29
N PHE A 68 18.60 5.83 3.40
CA PHE A 68 17.91 6.58 2.37
C PHE A 68 17.00 7.67 2.96
N VAL A 69 16.12 7.34 3.90
CA VAL A 69 15.23 8.31 4.55
C VAL A 69 16.03 9.41 5.25
N THR A 70 17.10 9.02 5.95
CA THR A 70 17.99 9.95 6.65
C THR A 70 18.65 10.93 5.69
N ALA A 71 19.18 10.44 4.56
CA ALA A 71 19.78 11.28 3.53
C ALA A 71 18.74 12.18 2.86
N ALA A 72 17.56 11.65 2.53
CA ALA A 72 16.51 12.43 1.89
C ALA A 72 16.00 13.57 2.78
N ARG A 73 15.91 13.32 4.09
CA ARG A 73 15.61 14.34 5.10
C ARG A 73 16.71 15.40 5.19
N ALA A 74 17.98 15.00 5.18
CA ALA A 74 19.11 15.94 5.22
C ALA A 74 19.16 16.85 3.98
N LEU A 75 18.65 16.38 2.84
CA LEU A 75 18.53 17.12 1.59
C LEU A 75 17.21 17.92 1.46
N SER A 76 16.40 17.98 2.53
CA SER A 76 15.14 18.75 2.59
C SER A 76 14.12 18.40 1.50
N TYR A 77 14.06 17.12 1.09
CA TYR A 77 13.00 16.67 0.19
C TYR A 77 11.62 16.70 0.87
N THR A 78 10.57 16.94 0.07
CA THR A 78 9.20 16.94 0.58
C THR A 78 8.80 15.54 1.07
N PRO A 79 7.98 15.41 2.14
CA PRO A 79 7.58 14.12 2.67
C PRO A 79 6.89 13.20 1.64
N GLU A 80 6.07 13.79 0.78
CA GLU A 80 5.45 13.09 -0.34
C GLU A 80 6.48 12.51 -1.33
N ARG A 81 7.55 13.26 -1.64
CA ARG A 81 8.59 12.77 -2.54
C ARG A 81 9.38 11.65 -1.88
N VAL A 82 9.76 11.81 -0.61
CA VAL A 82 10.47 10.78 0.15
C VAL A 82 9.65 9.49 0.22
N SER A 83 8.36 9.57 0.55
CA SER A 83 7.48 8.39 0.64
C SER A 83 7.43 7.61 -0.67
N ARG A 84 7.27 8.29 -1.82
CA ARG A 84 7.23 7.64 -3.13
C ARG A 84 8.50 6.84 -3.44
N TYR A 85 9.68 7.41 -3.17
CA TYR A 85 10.93 6.68 -3.45
C TYR A 85 11.20 5.57 -2.44
N VAL A 86 10.96 5.82 -1.16
CA VAL A 86 11.09 4.79 -0.12
C VAL A 86 10.17 3.62 -0.44
N TRP A 87 8.93 3.90 -0.79
CA TRP A 87 7.96 2.87 -1.14
C TRP A 87 8.35 2.11 -2.40
N SER A 88 8.75 2.81 -3.47
CA SER A 88 9.26 2.16 -4.69
C SER A 88 10.43 1.24 -4.37
N GLY A 89 11.41 1.72 -3.59
CA GLY A 89 12.56 0.92 -3.19
C GLY A 89 12.17 -0.26 -2.28
N ALA A 90 11.23 -0.07 -1.36
CA ALA A 90 10.74 -1.11 -0.48
C ALA A 90 9.96 -2.18 -1.27
N GLN A 91 9.07 -1.77 -2.18
CA GLN A 91 8.34 -2.68 -3.05
C GLN A 91 9.31 -3.54 -3.85
N GLU A 92 10.25 -2.92 -4.57
CA GLU A 92 11.16 -3.66 -5.43
C GLU A 92 12.09 -4.61 -4.64
N ALA A 93 12.64 -4.14 -3.52
CA ALA A 93 13.58 -4.93 -2.73
C ALA A 93 12.92 -6.05 -1.90
N TRP A 94 11.70 -5.83 -1.39
CA TRP A 94 11.02 -6.78 -0.52
C TRP A 94 10.06 -7.71 -1.27
N SER A 95 9.53 -7.31 -2.43
CA SER A 95 8.59 -8.12 -3.22
C SER A 95 9.02 -9.58 -3.42
N PRO A 96 10.30 -9.92 -3.71
CA PRO A 96 10.72 -11.31 -3.83
C PRO A 96 10.33 -12.18 -2.63
N TRP A 97 10.33 -11.58 -1.44
CA TRP A 97 10.14 -12.26 -0.16
C TRP A 97 8.70 -12.22 0.34
N VAL A 98 8.03 -11.08 0.18
CA VAL A 98 6.74 -10.83 0.85
C VAL A 98 5.53 -10.89 -0.08
N GLN A 99 5.71 -10.64 -1.38
CA GLN A 99 4.59 -10.53 -2.32
C GLN A 99 4.08 -11.92 -2.75
N PRO A 100 2.81 -12.26 -2.47
CA PRO A 100 2.16 -13.42 -3.07
C PRO A 100 2.12 -13.26 -4.60
N ALA A 101 2.58 -14.27 -5.36
CA ALA A 101 2.56 -14.23 -6.82
C ALA A 101 2.18 -15.60 -7.40
N PRO A 102 1.02 -15.74 -8.06
CA PRO A 102 0.51 -17.04 -8.51
C PRO A 102 1.32 -17.68 -9.65
N ALA A 103 2.12 -16.91 -10.38
CA ALA A 103 2.84 -17.36 -11.56
C ALA A 103 4.33 -17.68 -11.33
N VAL A 104 4.83 -17.56 -10.09
CA VAL A 104 6.27 -17.67 -9.79
C VAL A 104 6.48 -18.59 -8.59
N ALA A 105 7.58 -19.36 -8.58
CA ALA A 105 7.96 -20.19 -7.45
C ALA A 105 8.18 -19.35 -6.18
N TRP A 106 8.03 -19.99 -5.03
CA TRP A 106 8.12 -19.33 -3.72
C TRP A 106 9.56 -19.35 -3.21
N LEU A 107 10.12 -18.20 -2.85
CA LEU A 107 11.39 -18.16 -2.10
C LEU A 107 11.21 -18.76 -0.70
N LEU A 108 10.07 -18.45 -0.05
CA LEU A 108 9.72 -18.88 1.29
C LEU A 108 8.30 -19.47 1.25
N PRO A 109 8.13 -20.80 1.28
CA PRO A 109 6.81 -21.41 1.32
C PRO A 109 6.16 -21.21 2.71
N ALA A 110 4.84 -20.99 2.76
CA ALA A 110 4.07 -20.93 4.00
C ALA A 110 3.75 -22.36 4.47
N ARG A 111 4.77 -23.08 4.94
CA ARG A 111 4.62 -24.47 5.41
C ARG A 111 4.07 -24.50 6.84
N ALA A 112 2.88 -25.06 7.02
CA ALA A 112 2.27 -25.28 8.35
C ALA A 112 3.10 -26.22 9.26
N ASP A 113 3.88 -27.12 8.66
CA ASP A 113 4.67 -28.15 9.38
C ASP A 113 6.16 -27.82 9.49
N ALA A 114 6.62 -26.67 9.00
CA ALA A 114 8.01 -26.28 9.14
C ALA A 114 8.26 -25.77 10.57
N ALA A 115 9.30 -26.30 11.23
CA ALA A 115 9.72 -25.87 12.56
C ALA A 115 10.07 -24.37 12.66
N ALA A 116 10.17 -23.66 11.52
CA ALA A 116 10.39 -22.24 11.43
C ALA A 116 9.46 -21.60 10.37
N ASP A 117 8.59 -20.69 10.82
CA ASP A 117 7.75 -19.85 9.96
C ASP A 117 8.58 -18.72 9.34
N HIS A 118 9.39 -19.05 8.35
CA HIS A 118 10.29 -18.10 7.69
C HIS A 118 9.53 -17.00 6.93
N TYR A 119 8.38 -17.33 6.34
CA TYR A 119 7.55 -16.35 5.63
C TYR A 119 6.94 -15.35 6.63
N GLY A 120 6.40 -15.83 7.75
CA GLY A 120 5.90 -14.98 8.84
C GLY A 120 6.98 -14.08 9.44
N ASP A 121 8.21 -14.59 9.64
CA ASP A 121 9.35 -13.78 10.11
C ASP A 121 9.69 -12.66 9.12
N MET A 122 9.73 -12.95 7.82
CA MET A 122 9.97 -11.93 6.79
C MET A 122 8.88 -10.89 6.73
N LEU A 123 7.60 -11.28 6.85
CA LEU A 123 6.48 -10.33 6.97
C LEU A 123 6.60 -9.45 8.22
N ALA A 124 7.02 -10.02 9.36
CA ALA A 124 7.25 -9.27 10.58
C ALA A 124 8.39 -8.24 10.41
N ARG A 125 9.50 -8.63 9.77
CA ARG A 125 10.62 -7.74 9.47
C ARG A 125 10.26 -6.64 8.48
N PHE A 126 9.45 -6.95 7.46
CA PHE A 126 8.94 -5.96 6.51
C PHE A 126 8.09 -4.91 7.21
N VAL A 127 7.11 -5.34 8.02
CA VAL A 127 6.26 -4.43 8.81
C VAL A 127 7.07 -3.62 9.82
N ALA A 128 8.05 -4.24 10.49
CA ALA A 128 8.95 -3.54 11.40
C ALA A 128 9.79 -2.48 10.66
N THR A 129 10.22 -2.77 9.43
CA THR A 129 10.94 -1.83 8.59
C THR A 129 10.05 -0.64 8.21
N LEU A 130 8.82 -0.87 7.75
CA LEU A 130 7.88 0.22 7.44
C LEU A 130 7.60 1.11 8.65
N ARG A 131 7.37 0.52 9.83
CA ARG A 131 7.19 1.25 11.09
C ARG A 131 8.41 2.10 11.44
N LEU A 132 9.61 1.51 11.36
CA LEU A 132 10.86 2.22 11.62
C LEU A 132 11.01 3.44 10.70
N LEU A 133 10.67 3.31 9.42
CA LEU A 133 10.76 4.41 8.45
C LEU A 133 9.77 5.53 8.78
N CYS A 134 8.54 5.19 9.19
CA CYS A 134 7.57 6.15 9.70
C CYS A 134 8.06 6.83 11.00
N ASP A 135 8.67 6.08 11.91
CA ASP A 135 9.17 6.63 13.18
C ASP A 135 10.37 7.58 12.95
N ASP A 136 11.27 7.25 12.03
CA ASP A 136 12.43 8.08 11.68
C ASP A 136 12.04 9.34 10.88
N PHE A 137 10.93 9.30 10.12
CA PHE A 137 10.41 10.45 9.38
C PHE A 137 8.87 10.54 9.40
N PRO A 138 8.25 11.00 10.50
CA PRO A 138 6.79 10.94 10.70
C PRO A 138 5.95 11.64 9.62
N ASP A 139 6.48 12.70 9.01
CA ASP A 139 5.76 13.47 7.99
C ASP A 139 5.44 12.65 6.72
N MET A 140 6.13 11.54 6.49
CA MET A 140 5.89 10.68 5.34
C MET A 140 4.82 9.61 5.58
N GLU A 141 4.45 9.36 6.84
CA GLU A 141 3.61 8.23 7.26
C GLU A 141 2.26 8.22 6.53
N GLU A 142 1.60 9.38 6.41
CA GLU A 142 0.33 9.52 5.70
C GLU A 142 0.42 9.03 4.25
N HIS A 143 1.45 9.47 3.52
CA HIS A 143 1.64 9.12 2.12
C HIS A 143 2.09 7.67 1.92
N LEU A 144 2.92 7.15 2.83
CA LEU A 144 3.39 5.77 2.76
C LEU A 144 2.23 4.79 3.00
N LEU A 145 1.40 5.04 4.01
CA LEU A 145 0.25 4.18 4.32
C LEU A 145 -0.72 4.08 3.14
N GLY A 146 -1.01 5.19 2.46
CA GLY A 146 -1.83 5.18 1.24
C GLY A 146 -1.26 4.28 0.14
N GLN A 147 0.05 4.36 -0.10
CA GLN A 147 0.73 3.54 -1.12
C GLN A 147 0.75 2.06 -0.74
N VAL A 148 1.04 1.73 0.52
CA VAL A 148 0.99 0.36 1.05
C VAL A 148 -0.41 -0.22 0.89
N TRP A 149 -1.43 0.54 1.26
CA TRP A 149 -2.81 0.10 1.19
C TRP A 149 -3.22 -0.22 -0.25
N GLU A 150 -2.98 0.70 -1.19
CA GLU A 150 -3.33 0.53 -2.60
C GLU A 150 -2.60 -0.67 -3.23
N TRP A 151 -1.30 -0.81 -2.98
CA TRP A 151 -0.53 -1.97 -3.44
C TRP A 151 -1.08 -3.29 -2.90
N THR A 152 -1.50 -3.31 -1.62
CA THR A 152 -2.07 -4.51 -0.99
C THR A 152 -3.37 -4.92 -1.69
N ILE A 153 -4.23 -3.96 -2.02
CA ILE A 153 -5.47 -4.21 -2.76
C ILE A 153 -5.19 -4.73 -4.17
N GLN A 154 -4.24 -4.11 -4.88
CA GLN A 154 -3.87 -4.53 -6.23
C GLN A 154 -3.33 -5.97 -6.25
N ILE A 155 -2.47 -6.34 -5.29
CA ILE A 155 -2.01 -7.72 -5.15
C ILE A 155 -3.16 -8.65 -4.84
N TYR A 156 -4.00 -8.29 -3.88
CA TYR A 156 -5.13 -9.12 -3.48
C TYR A 156 -6.03 -9.45 -4.68
N MET A 157 -6.37 -8.44 -5.48
CA MET A 157 -7.15 -8.60 -6.72
C MET A 157 -6.45 -9.51 -7.73
N SER A 158 -5.13 -9.37 -7.89
CA SER A 158 -4.35 -10.24 -8.79
C SER A 158 -4.35 -11.71 -8.35
N VAL A 159 -4.23 -11.96 -7.04
CA VAL A 159 -4.20 -13.31 -6.45
C VAL A 159 -5.56 -13.98 -6.53
N HIS A 160 -6.65 -13.23 -6.31
CA HIS A 160 -8.02 -13.76 -6.31
C HIS A 160 -8.62 -13.89 -7.72
N SER A 161 -8.14 -13.14 -8.71
CA SER A 161 -8.56 -13.29 -10.11
C SER A 161 -8.01 -14.56 -10.79
N ALA A 162 -6.91 -15.11 -10.28
CA ALA A 162 -6.30 -16.32 -10.82
C ALA A 162 -7.03 -17.57 -10.29
N GLN A 163 -6.94 -18.71 -10.99
CA GLN A 163 -7.19 -20.04 -10.42
C GLN A 163 -6.11 -20.37 -9.36
N GLY A 164 -5.95 -19.47 -8.39
CA GLY A 164 -4.77 -19.32 -7.56
C GLY A 164 -4.56 -20.54 -6.69
N ALA A 165 -3.32 -21.01 -6.67
CA ALA A 165 -2.88 -22.02 -5.72
C ALA A 165 -3.31 -21.60 -4.31
N GLN A 166 -3.85 -22.54 -3.54
CA GLN A 166 -4.30 -22.33 -2.15
C GLN A 166 -3.23 -21.61 -1.31
N GLU A 167 -1.96 -21.90 -1.60
CA GLU A 167 -0.78 -21.25 -1.03
C GLU A 167 -0.76 -19.72 -1.21
N CYS A 168 -1.10 -19.19 -2.39
CA CYS A 168 -1.11 -17.73 -2.62
C CYS A 168 -2.14 -17.04 -1.73
N ARG A 169 -3.30 -17.69 -1.53
CA ARG A 169 -4.36 -17.16 -0.66
C ARG A 169 -3.93 -17.17 0.80
N LEU A 170 -3.26 -18.23 1.26
CA LEU A 170 -2.68 -18.29 2.61
C LEU A 170 -1.65 -17.19 2.84
N GLN A 171 -0.73 -16.99 1.89
CA GLN A 171 0.26 -15.92 1.98
C GLN A 171 -0.38 -14.53 1.93
N MET A 172 -1.41 -14.35 1.09
CA MET A 172 -2.16 -13.09 1.05
C MET A 172 -2.86 -12.81 2.39
N SER A 173 -3.49 -13.81 2.99
CA SER A 173 -4.09 -13.73 4.33
C SER A 173 -3.04 -13.34 5.39
N ALA A 174 -1.87 -13.99 5.37
CA ALA A 174 -0.75 -13.67 6.25
C ALA A 174 -0.23 -12.24 6.02
N LEU A 175 -0.15 -11.77 4.78
CA LEU A 175 0.23 -10.40 4.43
C LEU A 175 -0.79 -9.38 4.97
N LEU A 176 -2.10 -9.61 4.77
CA LEU A 176 -3.17 -8.75 5.31
C LEU A 176 -3.06 -8.66 6.84
N SER A 177 -2.93 -9.81 7.51
CA SER A 177 -2.72 -9.90 8.96
C SER A 177 -1.46 -9.14 9.39
N ALA A 178 -0.35 -9.31 8.69
CA ALA A 178 0.90 -8.63 8.98
C ALA A 178 0.75 -7.10 8.86
N LEU A 179 0.16 -6.60 7.78
CA LEU A 179 -0.03 -5.17 7.49
C LEU A 179 -1.07 -4.51 8.40
N SER A 180 -2.02 -5.27 8.96
CA SER A 180 -2.98 -4.75 9.96
C SER A 180 -2.30 -4.13 11.19
N ARG A 181 -1.04 -4.50 11.43
CA ARG A 181 -0.21 -4.01 12.52
C ARG A 181 0.34 -2.59 12.29
N LEU A 182 0.27 -2.02 11.08
CA LEU A 182 0.67 -0.63 10.86
C LEU A 182 -0.25 0.37 11.59
N HIS A 183 0.20 1.61 11.79
CA HIS A 183 -0.53 2.63 12.57
C HIS A 183 -1.61 3.35 11.75
N TRP A 184 -2.54 2.59 11.14
CA TRP A 184 -3.60 3.07 10.26
C TRP A 184 -4.51 4.16 10.85
N LYS A 185 -4.55 4.29 12.18
CA LYS A 185 -5.46 5.20 12.90
C LYS A 185 -4.81 6.52 13.35
N ARG A 186 -3.50 6.68 13.15
CA ARG A 186 -2.77 7.87 13.64
C ARG A 186 -2.96 9.09 12.73
N HIS A 187 -3.06 8.86 11.42
CA HIS A 187 -3.10 9.88 10.39
C HIS A 187 -4.27 9.68 9.42
N GLN A 188 -4.65 10.75 8.72
CA GLN A 188 -5.71 10.74 7.71
C GLN A 188 -5.12 10.37 6.35
N TRP A 189 -4.69 9.12 6.21
CA TRP A 189 -3.94 8.62 5.05
C TRP A 189 -4.80 8.40 3.80
N PHE A 190 -6.09 8.12 3.97
CA PHE A 190 -6.97 7.83 2.85
C PHE A 190 -7.33 9.13 2.12
N ARG A 191 -7.05 9.14 0.83
CA ARG A 191 -7.25 10.27 -0.08
C ARG A 191 -8.06 9.83 -1.28
N GLY A 192 -8.51 10.82 -2.04
CA GLY A 192 -9.35 10.60 -3.20
C GLY A 192 -8.76 9.65 -4.26
N GLN A 193 -7.44 9.59 -4.38
CA GLN A 193 -6.76 8.68 -5.32
C GLN A 193 -7.02 7.19 -5.01
N HIS A 194 -7.26 6.83 -3.76
CA HIS A 194 -7.47 5.44 -3.33
C HIS A 194 -8.93 4.99 -3.45
N LEU A 195 -9.84 5.90 -3.82
CA LEU A 195 -11.28 5.65 -3.90
C LEU A 195 -11.63 4.54 -4.91
N HIS A 196 -10.93 4.48 -6.04
CA HIS A 196 -11.17 3.46 -7.05
C HIS A 196 -10.90 2.05 -6.50
N ALA A 197 -9.78 1.87 -5.81
CA ALA A 197 -9.44 0.58 -5.18
C ALA A 197 -10.43 0.22 -4.05
N ALA A 198 -10.89 1.19 -3.27
CA ALA A 198 -11.93 0.96 -2.25
C ALA A 198 -13.26 0.49 -2.85
N LEU A 199 -13.67 1.08 -3.98
CA LEU A 199 -14.88 0.68 -4.70
C LEU A 199 -14.78 -0.72 -5.31
N GLN A 200 -13.59 -1.14 -5.76
CA GLN A 200 -13.38 -2.50 -6.22
C GLN A 200 -13.58 -3.51 -5.09
N ILE A 201 -13.07 -3.20 -3.89
CA ILE A 201 -13.22 -4.07 -2.71
C ILE A 201 -14.63 -4.09 -2.16
N CYS A 202 -15.35 -2.96 -2.14
CA CYS A 202 -16.73 -2.95 -1.64
C CYS A 202 -17.67 -3.82 -2.49
N ARG A 203 -17.30 -4.11 -3.75
CA ARG A 203 -18.04 -5.05 -4.60
C ARG A 203 -17.58 -6.51 -4.44
N SER A 204 -16.53 -6.76 -3.66
CA SER A 204 -16.04 -8.11 -3.36
C SER A 204 -16.98 -8.81 -2.36
N THR A 205 -17.20 -10.11 -2.57
CA THR A 205 -17.93 -10.97 -1.62
C THR A 205 -17.00 -11.57 -0.55
N ASP A 206 -15.69 -11.35 -0.66
CA ASP A 206 -14.72 -11.87 0.29
C ASP A 206 -14.69 -11.04 1.59
N ARG A 207 -14.99 -11.72 2.70
CA ARG A 207 -15.09 -11.12 4.04
C ARG A 207 -13.74 -10.73 4.62
N GLU A 208 -12.65 -11.40 4.24
CA GLU A 208 -11.32 -11.12 4.79
C GLU A 208 -10.82 -9.76 4.34
N VAL A 209 -10.85 -9.50 3.02
CA VAL A 209 -10.38 -8.23 2.46
C VAL A 209 -11.28 -7.06 2.83
N THR A 210 -12.60 -7.27 2.86
CA THR A 210 -13.57 -6.25 3.25
C THR A 210 -13.44 -5.90 4.74
N ALA A 211 -13.24 -6.89 5.62
CA ALA A 211 -12.93 -6.65 7.03
C ALA A 211 -11.59 -5.92 7.22
N TRP A 212 -10.55 -6.30 6.47
CA TRP A 212 -9.26 -5.63 6.52
C TRP A 212 -9.34 -4.17 6.03
N CYS A 213 -10.05 -3.92 4.93
CA CYS A 213 -10.30 -2.57 4.41
C CYS A 213 -11.06 -1.72 5.42
N SER A 214 -12.16 -2.25 5.98
CA SER A 214 -12.91 -1.57 7.03
C SER A 214 -12.03 -1.23 8.24
N ALA A 215 -11.23 -2.19 8.72
CA ALA A 215 -10.36 -1.99 9.87
C ALA A 215 -9.31 -0.89 9.62
N THR A 216 -8.69 -0.88 8.45
CA THR A 216 -7.68 0.14 8.06
C THR A 216 -8.30 1.52 7.84
N LEU A 217 -9.50 1.58 7.24
CA LEU A 217 -10.23 2.82 7.02
C LEU A 217 -10.84 3.39 8.29
N SER A 218 -11.12 2.57 9.31
CA SER A 218 -11.86 2.98 10.53
C SER A 218 -11.31 4.20 11.27
N GLY A 219 -10.01 4.51 11.14
CA GLY A 219 -9.39 5.69 11.74
C GLY A 219 -9.39 6.95 10.87
N THR A 220 -9.89 6.84 9.63
CA THR A 220 -9.95 7.94 8.67
C THR A 220 -11.33 8.59 8.67
N ARG A 221 -11.39 9.89 8.40
CA ARG A 221 -12.63 10.69 8.39
C ARG A 221 -13.04 10.97 6.96
N ALA A 222 -14.34 10.84 6.68
CA ALA A 222 -14.89 11.05 5.34
C ALA A 222 -14.58 12.45 4.75
N ASP A 223 -14.54 13.50 5.58
CA ASP A 223 -14.18 14.86 5.14
C ASP A 223 -12.78 14.96 4.53
N THR A 224 -11.88 14.05 4.92
CA THR A 224 -10.51 14.05 4.40
C THR A 224 -10.40 13.47 2.99
N TRP A 225 -11.41 12.70 2.55
CA TRP A 225 -11.38 11.95 1.31
C TRP A 225 -11.64 12.83 0.07
N VAL A 226 -12.14 14.06 0.28
CA VAL A 226 -12.42 15.07 -0.75
C VAL A 226 -11.45 16.26 -0.74
N ARG A 227 -10.46 16.28 0.16
CA ARG A 227 -9.55 17.44 0.38
C ARG A 227 -8.75 17.87 -0.84
N ASP A 228 -8.45 16.93 -1.73
CA ASP A 228 -7.59 17.18 -2.89
C ASP A 228 -8.38 17.68 -4.12
N VAL A 229 -9.70 17.91 -3.99
CA VAL A 229 -10.55 18.42 -5.08
C VAL A 229 -10.94 19.87 -4.81
N THR A 230 -10.84 20.71 -5.84
CA THR A 230 -11.30 22.10 -5.78
C THR A 230 -12.82 22.18 -5.68
N ALA A 231 -13.32 23.06 -4.81
CA ALA A 231 -14.76 23.27 -4.67
C ALA A 231 -15.36 23.82 -5.97
N GLY A 232 -16.36 23.14 -6.54
CA GLY A 232 -17.13 23.60 -7.69
C GLY A 232 -16.77 23.04 -9.06
N GLY A 233 -15.92 22.00 -9.16
CA GLY A 233 -15.65 21.28 -10.40
C GLY A 233 -16.45 19.97 -10.54
N ASP A 234 -16.61 19.48 -11.77
CA ASP A 234 -17.21 18.17 -12.07
C ASP A 234 -16.52 17.02 -11.32
N ASP A 235 -15.22 17.14 -11.06
CA ASP A 235 -14.44 16.17 -10.28
C ASP A 235 -14.99 15.94 -8.87
N LEU A 236 -15.55 16.99 -8.24
CA LEU A 236 -16.15 16.89 -6.91
C LEU A 236 -17.44 16.07 -6.99
N ALA A 237 -18.28 16.33 -8.00
CA ALA A 237 -19.53 15.59 -8.19
C ALA A 237 -19.27 14.10 -8.44
N HIS A 238 -18.33 13.76 -9.33
CA HIS A 238 -17.95 12.36 -9.59
C HIS A 238 -17.40 11.68 -8.33
N ARG A 239 -16.59 12.41 -7.54
CA ARG A 239 -16.05 11.90 -6.29
C ARG A 239 -17.14 11.66 -5.24
N LEU A 240 -18.09 12.59 -5.10
CA LEU A 240 -19.22 12.42 -4.19
C LEU A 240 -20.10 11.23 -4.61
N ALA A 241 -20.30 11.01 -5.92
CA ALA A 241 -21.07 9.87 -6.41
C ALA A 241 -20.40 8.54 -6.04
N ALA A 242 -19.09 8.45 -6.26
CA ALA A 242 -18.28 7.31 -5.86
C ALA A 242 -18.29 7.09 -4.34
N LEU A 243 -18.26 8.16 -3.54
CA LEU A 243 -18.36 8.08 -2.08
C LEU A 243 -19.75 7.61 -1.62
N LEU A 244 -20.80 8.05 -2.29
CA LEU A 244 -22.16 7.59 -2.01
C LEU A 244 -22.26 6.08 -2.21
N SER A 245 -21.81 5.55 -3.36
CA SER A 245 -21.76 4.11 -3.60
C SER A 245 -20.92 3.36 -2.56
N LEU A 246 -19.82 3.96 -2.12
CA LEU A 246 -18.94 3.35 -1.13
C LEU A 246 -19.62 3.25 0.25
N PHE A 247 -20.27 4.33 0.73
CA PHE A 247 -20.92 4.36 2.04
C PHE A 247 -22.21 3.57 2.12
N THR A 248 -22.87 3.33 0.99
CA THR A 248 -24.10 2.55 0.94
C THR A 248 -23.86 1.05 0.70
N ALA A 249 -22.64 0.64 0.32
CA ALA A 249 -22.30 -0.76 0.12
C ALA A 249 -22.38 -1.57 1.43
N ALA A 250 -23.28 -2.57 1.49
CA ALA A 250 -23.50 -3.39 2.69
C ALA A 250 -22.34 -4.30 3.10
N THR A 251 -21.34 -4.47 2.25
CA THR A 251 -20.19 -5.38 2.45
C THR A 251 -19.06 -4.76 3.28
N MET A 252 -18.97 -3.44 3.33
CA MET A 252 -17.93 -2.70 4.06
C MET A 252 -18.54 -2.03 5.30
N PRO A 253 -18.29 -2.54 6.51
CA PRO A 253 -18.77 -1.88 7.71
C PRO A 253 -18.01 -0.58 7.94
N TYR A 254 -18.73 0.53 8.13
CA TYR A 254 -18.17 1.82 8.53
C TYR A 254 -18.44 2.08 10.02
N SER A 255 -17.55 2.81 10.68
CA SER A 255 -17.80 3.27 12.04
C SER A 255 -18.85 4.39 12.05
N ALA A 256 -19.58 4.54 13.17
CA ALA A 256 -20.55 5.63 13.33
C ALA A 256 -19.91 7.01 13.11
N GLN A 257 -18.68 7.22 13.57
CA GLN A 257 -17.93 8.46 13.37
C GLN A 257 -17.66 8.76 11.89
N GLN A 258 -17.37 7.72 11.08
CA GLN A 258 -17.17 7.88 9.65
C GLN A 258 -18.45 8.26 8.94
N LEU A 259 -19.57 7.63 9.29
CA LEU A 259 -20.88 7.94 8.73
C LEU A 259 -21.34 9.36 9.12
N GLU A 260 -21.14 9.75 10.37
CA GLU A 260 -21.43 11.12 10.85
C GLU A 260 -20.60 12.17 10.08
N ALA A 261 -19.31 11.90 9.85
CA ALA A 261 -18.48 12.77 9.02
C ALA A 261 -18.92 12.76 7.55
N ALA A 262 -19.41 11.63 7.03
CA ALA A 262 -19.91 11.52 5.67
C ALA A 262 -21.18 12.37 5.48
N CYS A 263 -22.07 12.47 6.47
CA CYS A 263 -23.23 13.34 6.42
C CYS A 263 -22.89 14.83 6.25
N GLN A 264 -21.67 15.24 6.60
CA GLN A 264 -21.19 16.62 6.48
C GLN A 264 -20.55 16.93 5.11
N LEU A 265 -20.41 15.93 4.24
CA LEU A 265 -19.91 16.15 2.89
C LEU A 265 -20.88 17.05 2.10
N PRO A 266 -20.38 17.80 1.10
CA PRO A 266 -21.19 18.78 0.40
C PRO A 266 -22.06 18.11 -0.68
N TRP A 267 -22.99 17.24 -0.24
CA TRP A 267 -23.85 16.41 -1.08
C TRP A 267 -24.71 17.22 -2.07
N TRP A 268 -24.96 18.49 -1.78
CA TRP A 268 -25.67 19.42 -2.67
C TRP A 268 -24.94 19.71 -4.00
N TYR A 269 -23.68 19.28 -4.16
CA TYR A 269 -22.97 19.32 -5.46
C TYR A 269 -23.29 18.14 -6.38
N LEU A 270 -23.98 17.10 -5.89
CA LEU A 270 -24.45 16.02 -6.75
C LEU A 270 -25.56 16.52 -7.67
N SER A 271 -25.46 16.21 -8.96
CA SER A 271 -26.58 16.43 -9.88
C SER A 271 -27.72 15.46 -9.55
N GLU A 272 -28.95 15.86 -9.84
CA GLU A 272 -30.14 15.02 -9.65
C GLU A 272 -30.00 13.68 -10.38
N ALA A 273 -29.53 13.70 -11.64
CA ALA A 273 -29.31 12.50 -12.43
C ALA A 273 -28.27 11.54 -11.81
N THR A 274 -27.18 12.07 -11.25
CA THR A 274 -26.14 11.25 -10.59
C THR A 274 -26.63 10.66 -9.28
N LEU A 275 -27.46 11.41 -8.54
CA LEU A 275 -28.10 10.92 -7.33
C LEU A 275 -29.11 9.81 -7.65
N GLU A 276 -29.95 10.00 -8.67
CA GLU A 276 -30.90 8.98 -9.15
C GLU A 276 -30.17 7.69 -9.56
N GLU A 277 -29.11 7.77 -10.36
CA GLU A 277 -28.34 6.60 -10.77
C GLU A 277 -27.71 5.87 -9.58
N ALA A 278 -27.17 6.62 -8.60
CA ALA A 278 -26.59 6.02 -7.41
C ALA A 278 -27.64 5.34 -6.51
N LEU A 279 -28.83 5.94 -6.39
CA LEU A 279 -29.95 5.37 -5.65
C LEU A 279 -30.51 4.13 -6.36
N ASP A 280 -30.66 4.17 -7.68
CA ASP A 280 -31.10 3.03 -8.48
C ASP A 280 -30.17 1.83 -8.31
N ASN A 281 -28.85 2.06 -8.41
CA ASN A 281 -27.85 1.01 -8.16
C ASN A 281 -27.96 0.46 -6.72
N TYR A 282 -28.15 1.33 -5.74
CA TYR A 282 -28.37 0.91 -4.35
C TYR A 282 -29.61 0.03 -4.20
N PHE A 283 -30.74 0.42 -4.78
CA PHE A 283 -31.97 -0.38 -4.72
C PHE A 283 -31.80 -1.69 -5.48
N ILE A 284 -31.12 -1.72 -6.62
CA ILE A 284 -30.85 -2.98 -7.33
C ILE A 284 -30.02 -3.94 -6.46
N GLU A 285 -29.01 -3.43 -5.76
CA GLU A 285 -28.09 -4.25 -4.97
C GLU A 285 -28.65 -4.66 -3.59
N HIS A 286 -29.55 -3.84 -3.01
CA HIS A 286 -29.97 -3.98 -1.61
C HIS A 286 -31.49 -4.05 -1.41
N TYR A 287 -32.30 -4.01 -2.45
CA TYR A 287 -33.74 -4.23 -2.33
C TYR A 287 -34.02 -5.68 -1.91
N ASP A 288 -34.27 -5.84 -0.62
CA ASP A 288 -34.90 -7.04 -0.07
C ASP A 288 -36.37 -6.69 0.25
N PRO A 289 -37.36 -7.29 -0.44
CA PRO A 289 -38.77 -7.05 -0.13
C PRO A 289 -39.16 -7.44 1.31
N MET A 290 -38.29 -8.16 2.04
CA MET A 290 -38.47 -8.52 3.45
C MET A 290 -37.79 -7.57 4.44
N LEU A 291 -36.89 -6.68 4.00
CA LEU A 291 -36.20 -5.72 4.86
C LEU A 291 -36.46 -4.28 4.37
N PRO A 292 -37.29 -3.49 5.07
CA PRO A 292 -37.50 -2.09 4.69
C PRO A 292 -36.16 -1.33 4.68
N TYR A 293 -35.88 -0.57 3.62
CA TYR A 293 -34.58 0.09 3.47
C TYR A 293 -34.22 1.03 4.64
N HIS A 294 -35.21 1.64 5.30
CA HIS A 294 -35.01 2.53 6.46
C HIS A 294 -34.53 1.80 7.73
N ASP A 295 -34.55 0.47 7.75
CA ASP A 295 -33.98 -0.34 8.83
C ASP A 295 -32.50 -0.69 8.60
N ALA A 296 -31.94 -0.39 7.42
CA ALA A 296 -30.54 -0.66 7.14
C ALA A 296 -29.62 0.30 7.93
N PRO A 297 -28.43 -0.15 8.39
CA PRO A 297 -27.51 0.65 9.21
C PRO A 297 -27.12 2.00 8.60
N GLN A 298 -27.03 2.06 7.27
CA GLN A 298 -26.69 3.26 6.51
C GLN A 298 -27.79 4.35 6.48
N PHE A 299 -29.02 4.05 6.91
CA PHE A 299 -30.15 4.99 6.95
C PHE A 299 -30.65 5.33 8.36
N ARG A 300 -30.00 4.81 9.40
CA ARG A 300 -30.25 5.16 10.81
C ARG A 300 -29.29 6.24 11.29
#